data_AF-A0A8J3CL46-F1
#
_entry.id   AF-A0A8J3CL46-F1
#
_cell.length_a   1.000
_cell.length_b   1.000
_cell.length_c   1.000
_cell.angle_alpha   90.00
_cell.angle_beta   90.00
_cell.angle_gamma   90.00
#
_symmetry.space_group_name_H-M   'P 1'
#
loop_
_entity.id
_entity.type
_entity.pdbx_description
1 polymer ?
#
loop_
_entity_poly.entity_id
_entity_poly.type
_entity_poly.pdbx_seq_one_letter_code
_entity_poly.pdbx_strand_id
1 'polypeptide(L)'
;MITLQRDTAPAVPEQAAWAGAQILLLGVLGDAVGLGPLGWLAGTAYGFLTWALLSSAMQRSGCGSLGPADRVTMARGVLVGGVTALVADRAGQDAPTTILVAFAAVALVLDFVDGQVARRTGTASALGARFDMEVDAFLILVLSVHVAFAFGPWVLAIGTMRYLFVVASWILPWLRADLPPSLARKAVAALQGVVLVVAASGVAPFAGILVALALAALLWSFGHDVRWLWRSRAIAQTPVAEGCSSV
;
A
#
# COMPACT_ATOMS: atom_id res chain seq x y z
N MET A 1 -30.48 6.04 -31.44
CA MET A 1 -29.06 5.67 -31.53
C MET A 1 -28.27 6.81 -30.88
N ILE A 2 -27.99 6.69 -29.57
CA ILE A 2 -27.32 7.74 -28.79
C ILE A 2 -25.82 7.48 -28.89
N THR A 3 -25.13 8.31 -29.67
CA THR A 3 -23.68 8.34 -29.75
C THR A 3 -23.16 8.93 -28.44
N LEU A 4 -22.65 8.09 -27.55
CA LEU A 4 -21.88 8.55 -26.38
C LEU A 4 -20.55 9.10 -26.89
N GLN A 5 -20.49 10.43 -27.02
CA GLN A 5 -19.26 11.16 -27.25
C GLN A 5 -18.39 11.02 -26.00
N ARG A 6 -17.42 10.09 -26.04
CA ARG A 6 -16.35 10.00 -25.04
C ARG A 6 -15.39 11.14 -25.31
N ASP A 7 -15.54 12.24 -24.57
CA ASP A 7 -14.52 13.26 -24.51
C ASP A 7 -13.24 12.64 -23.95
N THR A 8 -12.25 12.49 -24.82
CA THR A 8 -10.89 12.06 -24.48
C THR A 8 -10.13 13.29 -24.01
N ALA A 9 -10.40 13.72 -22.77
CA ALA A 9 -9.45 14.61 -22.11
C ALA A 9 -8.09 13.88 -22.07
N PRO A 10 -6.98 14.54 -22.44
CA PRO A 10 -5.66 13.93 -22.36
C PRO A 10 -5.43 13.48 -20.90
N ALA A 11 -4.78 12.34 -20.67
CA ALA A 11 -4.55 11.80 -19.32
C ALA A 11 -3.56 12.65 -18.47
N VAL A 12 -2.85 13.57 -19.11
CA VAL A 12 -1.74 14.37 -18.57
C VAL A 12 -2.16 15.46 -17.54
N PRO A 13 -3.29 16.19 -17.67
CA PRO A 13 -3.70 17.24 -16.74
C PRO A 13 -4.05 16.71 -15.34
N GLU A 14 -4.68 15.52 -15.26
CA GLU A 14 -5.12 14.96 -13.98
C GLU A 14 -3.94 14.47 -13.14
N GLN A 15 -2.95 13.83 -13.77
CA GLN A 15 -1.72 13.39 -13.08
C GLN A 15 -0.89 14.57 -12.58
N ALA A 16 -0.79 15.64 -13.38
CA ALA A 16 -0.11 16.86 -12.99
C ALA A 16 -0.80 17.55 -11.81
N ALA A 17 -2.14 17.49 -11.73
CA ALA A 17 -2.88 18.03 -10.59
C ALA A 17 -2.55 17.28 -9.29
N TRP A 18 -2.45 15.95 -9.32
CA TRP A 18 -2.04 15.17 -8.14
C TRP A 18 -0.59 15.44 -7.72
N ALA A 19 0.33 15.58 -8.67
CA ALA A 19 1.70 15.99 -8.39
C ALA A 19 1.74 17.40 -7.78
N GLY A 20 0.95 18.34 -8.31
CA GLY A 20 0.81 19.68 -7.74
C GLY A 20 0.23 19.67 -6.33
N ALA A 21 -0.79 18.84 -6.07
CA ALA A 21 -1.37 18.66 -4.74
C ALA A 21 -0.34 18.11 -3.73
N GLN A 22 0.52 17.19 -4.15
CA GLN A 22 1.63 16.69 -3.32
C GLN A 22 2.61 17.80 -2.96
N ILE A 23 3.06 18.59 -3.94
CA ILE A 23 3.98 19.72 -3.68
C ILE A 23 3.33 20.77 -2.78
N LEU A 24 2.05 21.08 -3.01
CA LEU A 24 1.29 22.01 -2.17
C LEU A 24 1.19 21.50 -0.72
N LEU A 25 0.87 20.22 -0.53
CA LEU A 25 0.83 19.62 0.81
C LEU A 25 2.18 19.73 1.51
N LEU A 26 3.29 19.44 0.81
CA LEU A 26 4.63 19.55 1.37
C LEU A 26 4.99 21.00 1.72
N GLY A 27 4.56 21.97 0.90
CA GLY A 27 4.70 23.40 1.21
C GLY A 27 3.94 23.79 2.48
N VAL A 28 2.67 23.37 2.60
CA VAL A 28 1.85 23.61 3.81
C VAL A 28 2.47 22.96 5.04
N LEU A 29 2.99 21.74 4.93
CA LEU A 29 3.72 21.09 6.03
C LEU A 29 5.03 21.83 6.35
N GLY A 30 5.75 22.29 5.32
CA GLY A 30 6.93 23.14 5.46
C GLY A 30 6.66 24.36 6.33
N ASP A 31 5.59 25.09 6.01
CA ASP A 31 5.20 26.30 6.73
C ASP A 31 4.63 26.00 8.13
N ALA A 32 3.84 24.94 8.28
CA ALA A 32 3.14 24.63 9.53
C ALA A 32 4.02 23.99 10.61
N VAL A 33 4.95 23.11 10.22
CA VAL A 33 5.78 22.34 11.18
C VAL A 33 7.27 22.51 11.00
N GLY A 34 7.72 23.31 10.03
CA GLY A 34 9.14 23.52 9.75
C GLY A 34 9.79 22.26 9.20
N LEU A 35 9.29 21.77 8.06
CA LEU A 35 9.81 20.57 7.40
C LEU A 35 11.25 20.83 6.91
N GLY A 36 12.19 20.03 7.39
CA GLY A 36 13.59 20.08 6.98
C GLY A 36 13.89 19.40 5.64
N PRO A 37 15.16 19.40 5.20
CA PRO A 37 15.55 18.93 3.87
C PRO A 37 15.24 17.45 3.62
N LEU A 38 15.32 16.62 4.66
CA LEU A 38 15.04 15.19 4.56
C LEU A 38 13.55 14.92 4.34
N GLY A 39 12.68 15.67 5.02
CA GLY A 39 11.23 15.59 4.79
C GLY A 39 10.85 16.01 3.38
N TRP A 40 11.40 17.14 2.90
CA TRP A 40 11.21 17.59 1.53
C TRP A 40 11.69 16.56 0.50
N LEU A 41 12.90 16.04 0.68
CA LEU A 41 13.47 15.05 -0.23
C LEU A 41 12.63 13.77 -0.26
N ALA A 42 12.25 13.23 0.89
CA ALA A 42 11.48 12.00 0.97
C ALA A 42 10.06 12.16 0.41
N GLY A 43 9.37 13.25 0.77
CA GLY A 43 8.01 13.54 0.30
C GLY A 43 7.95 13.81 -1.21
N THR A 44 8.94 14.54 -1.76
CA THR A 44 9.02 14.80 -3.21
C THR A 44 9.44 13.56 -3.98
N ALA A 45 10.39 12.78 -3.49
CA ALA A 45 10.80 11.52 -4.11
C ALA A 45 9.64 10.51 -4.17
N TYR A 46 8.86 10.39 -3.08
CA TYR A 46 7.66 9.56 -3.07
C TYR A 46 6.61 10.06 -4.08
N GLY A 47 6.34 11.37 -4.09
CA GLY A 47 5.40 11.99 -5.04
C GLY A 47 5.80 11.76 -6.50
N PHE A 48 7.08 11.94 -6.80
CA PHE A 48 7.62 11.69 -8.13
C PHE A 48 7.53 10.21 -8.52
N LEU A 49 7.89 9.30 -7.61
CA LEU A 49 7.84 7.86 -7.87
C LEU A 49 6.40 7.38 -8.12
N THR A 50 5.45 7.79 -7.28
CA THR A 50 4.03 7.43 -7.46
C THR A 50 3.47 7.99 -8.77
N TRP A 51 3.78 9.25 -9.10
CA TRP A 51 3.42 9.86 -10.38
C TRP A 51 4.04 9.09 -11.56
N ALA A 52 5.34 8.79 -11.53
CA ALA A 52 6.03 8.10 -12.61
C ALA A 52 5.51 6.67 -12.81
N LEU A 53 5.28 5.92 -11.72
CA LEU A 53 4.74 4.57 -11.76
C LEU A 53 3.33 4.54 -12.33
N LEU A 54 2.44 5.44 -11.86
CA LEU A 54 1.08 5.52 -12.35
C LEU A 54 1.04 5.95 -13.82
N SER A 55 1.84 6.96 -14.19
CA SER A 55 1.95 7.44 -15.57
C SER A 55 2.42 6.34 -16.51
N SER A 56 3.45 5.59 -16.10
CA SER A 56 3.95 4.45 -16.87
C SER A 56 2.91 3.34 -16.98
N ALA A 57 2.17 3.07 -15.91
CA ALA A 57 1.18 2.02 -15.89
C ALA A 57 -0.05 2.34 -16.74
N MET A 58 -0.56 3.58 -16.68
CA MET A 58 -1.67 4.04 -17.52
C MET A 58 -1.31 4.02 -19.01
N GLN A 59 -0.08 4.42 -19.36
CA GLN A 59 0.42 4.34 -20.73
C GLN A 59 0.46 2.89 -21.23
N ARG A 60 0.94 1.95 -20.40
CA ARG A 60 0.98 0.53 -20.75
C ARG A 60 -0.40 -0.12 -20.85
N SER A 61 -1.37 0.32 -20.05
CA SER A 61 -2.72 -0.24 -20.04
C SER A 61 -3.67 0.43 -21.06
N GLY A 62 -3.24 1.51 -21.71
CA GLY A 62 -4.07 2.27 -22.65
C GLY A 62 -5.26 2.98 -21.98
N CYS A 63 -5.22 3.18 -20.66
CA CYS A 63 -6.31 3.81 -19.92
C CYS A 63 -6.13 5.33 -19.93
N GLY A 64 -7.07 6.05 -20.55
CA GLY A 64 -7.02 7.51 -20.70
C GLY A 64 -7.52 8.32 -19.50
N SER A 65 -8.19 7.70 -18.52
CA SER A 65 -8.78 8.41 -17.37
C SER A 65 -8.82 7.54 -16.12
N LEU A 66 -8.64 8.16 -14.96
CA LEU A 66 -8.79 7.53 -13.65
C LEU A 66 -10.27 7.38 -13.29
N GLY A 67 -10.65 6.23 -12.74
CA GLY A 67 -11.98 6.02 -12.19
C GLY A 67 -12.17 6.80 -10.87
N PRO A 68 -13.41 6.92 -10.38
CA PRO A 68 -13.68 7.54 -9.08
C PRO A 68 -12.91 6.91 -7.92
N ALA A 69 -12.73 5.57 -7.93
CA ALA A 69 -11.94 4.87 -6.92
C ALA A 69 -10.45 5.24 -7.00
N ASP A 70 -9.88 5.27 -8.20
CA ASP A 70 -8.46 5.61 -8.39
C ASP A 70 -8.14 7.04 -7.91
N ARG A 71 -9.08 7.98 -8.07
CA ARG A 71 -8.95 9.35 -7.52
C ARG A 71 -8.87 9.37 -5.99
N VAL A 72 -9.68 8.55 -5.32
CA VAL A 72 -9.62 8.42 -3.86
C VAL A 72 -8.30 7.79 -3.43
N THR A 73 -7.82 6.77 -4.16
CA THR A 73 -6.49 6.17 -3.94
C THR A 73 -5.37 7.20 -4.15
N MET A 74 -5.49 8.10 -5.13
CA MET A 74 -4.52 9.19 -5.33
C MET A 74 -4.54 10.23 -4.21
N ALA A 75 -5.73 10.63 -3.75
CA ALA A 75 -5.86 11.51 -2.58
C ALA A 75 -5.22 10.86 -1.34
N ARG A 76 -5.45 9.57 -1.14
CA ARG A 76 -4.78 8.77 -0.10
C ARG A 76 -3.26 8.77 -0.29
N GLY A 77 -2.77 8.55 -1.51
CA GLY A 77 -1.35 8.59 -1.84
C GLY A 77 -0.70 9.92 -1.44
N VAL A 78 -1.36 11.05 -1.69
CA VAL A 78 -0.87 12.37 -1.26
C VAL A 78 -0.70 12.44 0.26
N LEU A 79 -1.67 11.94 1.03
CA LEU A 79 -1.55 11.86 2.50
C LEU A 79 -0.38 10.96 2.93
N VAL A 80 -0.20 9.80 2.28
CA VAL A 80 0.92 8.90 2.55
C VAL A 80 2.25 9.60 2.29
N GLY A 81 2.37 10.39 1.22
CA GLY A 81 3.56 11.19 0.95
C GLY A 81 3.85 12.24 2.04
N GLY A 82 2.80 12.85 2.61
CA GLY A 82 2.92 13.71 3.79
C GLY A 82 3.43 12.95 5.02
N VAL A 83 2.89 11.76 5.30
CA VAL A 83 3.36 10.88 6.38
C VAL A 83 4.84 10.52 6.17
N THR A 84 5.24 10.17 4.96
CA THR A 84 6.64 9.88 4.61
C THR A 84 7.56 11.06 4.88
N ALA A 85 7.15 12.27 4.48
CA ALA A 85 7.92 13.48 4.73
C ALA A 85 8.12 13.71 6.24
N LEU A 86 7.06 13.59 7.04
CA LEU A 86 7.12 13.78 8.49
C LEU A 86 8.02 12.74 9.19
N VAL A 87 7.90 11.47 8.79
CA VAL A 87 8.71 10.38 9.36
C VAL A 87 10.19 10.52 8.99
N ALA A 88 10.49 10.89 7.74
CA ALA A 88 11.87 11.05 7.28
C ALA A 88 12.56 12.27 7.91
N ASP A 89 11.83 13.37 8.13
CA ASP A 89 12.41 14.60 8.67
C ASP A 89 12.75 14.51 10.15
N ARG A 90 11.89 13.85 10.93
CA ARG A 90 11.94 13.84 12.40
C ARG A 90 12.20 12.45 12.96
N ALA A 91 12.86 11.57 12.22
CA ALA A 91 13.19 10.19 12.58
C ALA A 91 13.69 10.06 14.04
N GLY A 92 12.78 9.78 14.98
CA GLY A 92 13.06 9.62 16.41
C GLY A 92 13.11 10.89 17.28
N GLN A 93 12.75 12.06 16.76
CA GLN A 93 12.64 13.34 17.51
C GLN A 93 11.16 13.76 17.67
N ASP A 94 10.88 14.96 18.20
CA ASP A 94 9.55 15.58 18.33
C ASP A 94 8.87 15.79 16.96
N ALA A 95 8.53 14.67 16.31
CA ALA A 95 7.68 14.66 15.14
C ALA A 95 6.31 15.19 15.55
N PRO A 96 5.61 15.92 14.67
CA PRO A 96 4.22 16.33 14.90
C PRO A 96 3.31 15.08 14.81
N THR A 97 3.36 14.23 15.83
CA THR A 97 2.69 12.92 15.91
C THR A 97 1.20 13.05 15.66
N THR A 98 0.57 14.13 16.13
CA THR A 98 -0.84 14.41 15.87
C THR A 98 -1.15 14.52 14.37
N ILE A 99 -0.33 15.24 13.59
CA ILE A 99 -0.54 15.41 12.15
C ILE A 99 -0.26 14.10 11.41
N LEU A 100 0.83 13.42 11.77
CA LEU A 100 1.18 12.11 11.22
C LEU A 100 0.04 11.10 11.40
N VAL A 101 -0.46 10.97 12.64
CA VAL A 101 -1.55 10.06 12.98
C VAL A 101 -2.84 10.47 12.29
N ALA A 102 -3.15 11.77 12.22
CA ALA A 102 -4.32 12.25 11.49
C ALA A 102 -4.26 11.88 10.01
N PHE A 103 -3.13 12.10 9.34
CA PHE A 103 -2.97 11.75 7.93
C PHE A 103 -3.04 10.24 7.71
N ALA A 104 -2.38 9.45 8.55
CA ALA A 104 -2.42 7.99 8.45
C ALA A 104 -3.82 7.42 8.73
N ALA A 105 -4.54 7.95 9.72
CA ALA A 105 -5.90 7.55 10.02
C ALA A 105 -6.86 7.89 8.87
N VAL A 106 -6.78 9.11 8.33
CA VAL A 106 -7.57 9.51 7.16
C VAL A 106 -7.22 8.63 5.96
N ALA A 107 -5.95 8.32 5.74
CA ALA A 107 -5.53 7.44 4.65
C ALA A 107 -6.16 6.03 4.77
N LEU A 108 -6.16 5.43 5.96
CA LEU A 108 -6.82 4.13 6.20
C LEU A 108 -8.33 4.18 5.99
N VAL A 109 -8.98 5.28 6.38
CA VAL A 109 -10.42 5.45 6.13
C VAL A 109 -10.70 5.58 4.63
N LEU A 110 -9.86 6.33 3.90
CA LEU A 110 -10.00 6.46 2.45
C LEU A 110 -9.80 5.14 1.70
N ASP A 111 -8.94 4.23 2.20
CA ASP A 111 -8.78 2.86 1.69
C ASP A 111 -10.03 2.00 1.87
N PHE A 112 -10.73 2.18 2.97
CA PHE A 112 -12.02 1.51 3.10
C PHE A 112 -13.04 2.08 2.11
N VAL A 113 -13.03 3.40 1.92
CA VAL A 113 -13.97 4.11 1.04
C VAL A 113 -13.73 3.78 -0.43
N ASP A 114 -12.50 3.83 -0.94
CA ASP A 114 -12.20 3.52 -2.35
C ASP A 114 -12.57 2.08 -2.69
N GLY A 115 -12.34 1.11 -1.80
CA GLY A 115 -12.76 -0.26 -1.95
C GLY A 115 -14.28 -0.41 -2.02
N GLN A 116 -15.04 0.36 -1.23
CA GLN A 116 -16.52 0.39 -1.32
C GLN A 116 -16.99 1.03 -2.62
N VAL A 117 -16.37 2.14 -3.03
CA VAL A 117 -16.69 2.86 -4.27
C VAL A 117 -16.42 1.97 -5.48
N ALA A 118 -15.28 1.29 -5.54
CA ALA A 118 -14.93 0.37 -6.62
C ALA A 118 -15.96 -0.77 -6.78
N ARG A 119 -16.41 -1.35 -5.66
CA ARG A 119 -17.45 -2.40 -5.65
C ARG A 119 -18.81 -1.87 -6.11
N ARG A 120 -19.20 -0.67 -5.68
CA ARG A 120 -20.51 -0.09 -6.02
C ARG A 120 -20.59 0.46 -7.43
N THR A 121 -19.49 0.97 -7.96
CA THR A 121 -19.43 1.61 -9.29
C THR A 121 -18.98 0.66 -10.40
N GLY A 122 -18.57 -0.57 -10.06
CA GLY A 122 -18.05 -1.53 -11.03
C GLY A 122 -16.75 -1.08 -11.71
N THR A 123 -16.01 -0.16 -11.09
CA THR A 123 -14.77 0.43 -11.63
C THR A 123 -13.51 -0.28 -11.18
N ALA A 124 -13.64 -1.49 -10.61
CA ALA A 124 -12.49 -2.28 -10.17
C ALA A 124 -11.58 -2.64 -11.35
N SER A 125 -10.33 -2.15 -11.32
CA SER A 125 -9.31 -2.49 -12.30
C SER A 125 -8.16 -3.27 -11.63
N ALA A 126 -7.53 -4.17 -12.38
CA ALA A 126 -6.37 -4.92 -11.87
C ALA A 126 -5.16 -4.00 -11.58
N LEU A 127 -5.03 -2.91 -12.35
CA LEU A 127 -4.00 -1.90 -12.11
C LEU A 127 -4.26 -1.13 -10.82
N GLY A 128 -5.47 -0.60 -10.66
CA GLY A 128 -5.89 0.14 -9.46
C GLY A 128 -5.71 -0.71 -8.21
N ALA A 129 -6.13 -1.98 -8.23
CA ALA A 129 -5.94 -2.90 -7.10
C ALA A 129 -4.46 -3.16 -6.74
N ARG A 130 -3.54 -3.17 -7.73
CA ARG A 130 -2.10 -3.34 -7.46
C ARG A 130 -1.48 -2.07 -6.89
N PHE A 131 -1.86 -0.92 -7.43
CA PHE A 131 -1.41 0.38 -6.97
C PHE A 131 -1.90 0.67 -5.55
N ASP A 132 -3.19 0.46 -5.31
CA ASP A 132 -3.87 0.52 -4.01
C ASP A 132 -3.11 -0.28 -2.95
N MET A 133 -2.84 -1.55 -3.25
CA MET A 133 -2.11 -2.47 -2.37
C MET A 133 -0.64 -2.05 -2.14
N GLU A 134 -0.02 -1.34 -3.08
CA GLU A 134 1.35 -0.84 -2.92
C GLU A 134 1.39 0.41 -2.05
N VAL A 135 0.44 1.33 -2.24
CA VAL A 135 0.28 2.53 -1.40
C VAL A 135 -0.02 2.14 0.05
N ASP A 136 -0.90 1.16 0.29
CA ASP A 136 -1.21 0.63 1.62
C ASP A 136 0.03 0.02 2.29
N ALA A 137 0.73 -0.87 1.58
CA ALA A 137 1.91 -1.50 2.13
C ALA A 137 3.07 -0.52 2.40
N PHE A 138 3.21 0.50 1.57
CA PHE A 138 4.18 1.56 1.80
C PHE A 138 3.81 2.41 3.03
N LEU A 139 2.52 2.72 3.22
CA LEU A 139 2.06 3.37 4.46
C LEU A 139 2.38 2.52 5.69
N ILE A 140 2.10 1.21 5.65
CA ILE A 140 2.46 0.26 6.72
C ILE A 140 3.97 0.28 6.97
N LEU A 141 4.80 0.30 5.92
CA LEU A 141 6.25 0.39 6.05
C LEU A 141 6.67 1.68 6.77
N VAL A 142 6.20 2.83 6.30
CA VAL A 142 6.55 4.13 6.88
C VAL A 142 6.10 4.23 8.34
N LEU A 143 4.90 3.77 8.65
CA LEU A 143 4.42 3.70 10.03
C LEU A 143 5.25 2.74 10.88
N SER A 144 5.66 1.59 10.34
CA SER A 144 6.53 0.64 11.05
C SER A 144 7.90 1.25 11.37
N VAL A 145 8.44 2.10 10.49
CA VAL A 145 9.69 2.85 10.74
C VAL A 145 9.48 3.84 11.89
N HIS A 146 8.39 4.60 11.87
CA HIS A 146 8.08 5.53 12.96
C HIS A 146 7.94 4.81 14.32
N VAL A 147 7.15 3.73 14.35
CA VAL A 147 6.88 2.94 15.56
C VAL A 147 8.13 2.19 16.04
N ALA A 148 9.05 1.84 15.13
CA ALA A 148 10.33 1.19 15.49
C ALA A 148 11.24 2.08 16.36
N PHE A 149 11.14 3.41 16.29
CA PHE A 149 11.90 4.29 17.18
C PHE A 149 11.46 4.14 18.65
N ALA A 150 10.19 3.81 18.90
CA ALA A 150 9.66 3.64 20.25
C ALA A 150 9.79 2.20 20.79
N PHE A 151 9.57 1.19 19.94
CA PHE A 151 9.52 -0.21 20.38
C PHE A 151 10.70 -1.07 19.92
N GLY A 152 11.53 -0.55 19.02
CA GLY A 152 12.72 -1.22 18.49
C GLY A 152 12.55 -1.73 17.05
N PRO A 153 13.68 -2.15 16.43
CA PRO A 153 13.74 -2.46 14.99
C PRO A 153 12.92 -3.68 14.56
N TRP A 154 12.50 -4.54 15.49
CA TRP A 154 11.68 -5.71 15.17
C TRP A 154 10.33 -5.34 14.55
N VAL A 155 9.81 -4.13 14.81
CA VAL A 155 8.57 -3.61 14.21
C VAL A 155 8.69 -3.49 12.69
N LEU A 156 9.90 -3.25 12.16
CA LEU A 156 10.15 -3.17 10.73
C LEU A 156 9.81 -4.47 10.00
N ALA A 157 9.76 -5.62 10.70
CA ALA A 157 9.30 -6.88 10.12
C ALA A 157 7.87 -6.78 9.58
N ILE A 158 7.01 -5.98 10.20
CA ILE A 158 5.63 -5.73 9.72
C ILE A 158 5.65 -5.06 8.35
N GLY A 159 6.37 -3.94 8.24
CA GLY A 159 6.46 -3.13 7.02
C GLY A 159 7.18 -3.81 5.86
N THR A 160 8.23 -4.56 6.18
CA THR A 160 9.09 -5.20 5.17
C THR A 160 8.51 -6.51 4.61
N MET A 161 7.54 -7.13 5.28
CA MET A 161 7.04 -8.47 4.94
C MET A 161 6.61 -8.61 3.48
N ARG A 162 5.86 -7.63 2.95
CA ARG A 162 5.44 -7.61 1.54
C ARG A 162 6.65 -7.58 0.60
N TYR A 163 7.57 -6.67 0.85
CA TYR A 163 8.74 -6.47 0.00
C TYR A 163 9.64 -7.70 0.00
N LEU A 164 9.82 -8.33 1.16
CA LEU A 164 10.51 -9.62 1.30
C LEU A 164 9.81 -10.71 0.49
N PHE A 165 8.47 -10.78 0.51
CA PHE A 165 7.72 -11.74 -0.30
C PHE A 165 7.90 -11.50 -1.80
N VAL A 166 7.87 -10.24 -2.24
CA VAL A 166 8.11 -9.89 -3.66
C VAL A 166 9.51 -10.32 -4.08
N VAL A 167 10.54 -10.01 -3.30
CA VAL A 167 11.93 -10.43 -3.59
C VAL A 167 12.07 -11.95 -3.56
N ALA A 168 11.47 -12.64 -2.57
CA ALA A 168 11.50 -14.10 -2.49
C ALA A 168 10.83 -14.73 -3.73
N SER A 169 9.76 -14.13 -4.26
CA SER A 169 9.07 -14.61 -5.46
C SER A 169 9.93 -14.54 -6.74
N TRP A 170 11.04 -13.80 -6.74
CA TRP A 170 11.99 -13.78 -7.84
C TRP A 170 12.90 -15.00 -7.85
N ILE A 171 13.23 -15.51 -6.65
CA ILE A 171 14.10 -16.67 -6.46
C ILE A 171 13.29 -17.98 -6.49
N LEU A 172 12.04 -17.93 -5.99
CA LEU A 172 11.13 -19.07 -5.84
C LEU A 172 9.86 -18.81 -6.67
N PRO A 173 9.86 -19.12 -7.99
CA PRO A 173 8.74 -18.78 -8.88
C PRO A 173 7.40 -19.40 -8.47
N TRP A 174 7.41 -20.50 -7.71
CA TRP A 174 6.19 -21.13 -7.18
C TRP A 174 5.43 -20.23 -6.19
N LEU A 175 6.07 -19.20 -5.62
CA LEU A 175 5.40 -18.18 -4.80
C LEU A 175 4.52 -17.23 -5.63
N ARG A 176 4.67 -17.21 -6.96
CA ARG A 176 3.87 -16.37 -7.87
C ARG A 176 2.54 -17.00 -8.27
N ALA A 177 2.24 -18.22 -7.83
CA ALA A 177 0.96 -18.86 -8.13
C ALA A 177 -0.19 -18.08 -7.48
N ASP A 178 -1.35 -18.03 -8.15
CA ASP A 178 -2.50 -17.29 -7.65
C ASP A 178 -3.02 -17.90 -6.34
N LEU A 179 -3.04 -17.09 -5.28
CA LEU A 179 -3.67 -17.49 -4.02
C LEU A 179 -5.17 -17.25 -4.11
N PRO A 180 -5.99 -18.18 -3.62
CA PRO A 180 -7.41 -17.94 -3.51
C PRO A 180 -7.68 -16.69 -2.62
N PRO A 181 -8.76 -15.94 -2.92
CA PRO A 181 -9.14 -14.79 -2.11
C PRO A 181 -9.41 -15.24 -0.67
N SER A 182 -8.73 -14.60 0.29
CA SER A 182 -8.83 -14.92 1.72
C SER A 182 -9.26 -13.69 2.51
N LEU A 183 -10.44 -13.78 3.13
CA LEU A 183 -10.93 -12.74 4.04
C LEU A 183 -10.00 -12.57 5.26
N ALA A 184 -9.39 -13.67 5.73
CA ALA A 184 -8.46 -13.63 6.84
C ALA A 184 -7.20 -12.82 6.50
N ARG A 185 -6.61 -13.02 5.32
CA ARG A 185 -5.44 -12.24 4.87
C ARG A 185 -5.76 -10.75 4.80
N LYS A 186 -6.92 -10.42 4.22
CA LYS A 186 -7.37 -9.03 4.12
C LYS A 186 -7.59 -8.40 5.50
N ALA A 187 -8.19 -9.14 6.43
CA ALA A 187 -8.40 -8.68 7.81
C ALA A 187 -7.08 -8.46 8.55
N VAL A 188 -6.12 -9.38 8.42
CA VAL A 188 -4.79 -9.24 9.05
C VAL A 188 -4.03 -8.04 8.49
N ALA A 189 -4.11 -7.79 7.18
CA ALA A 189 -3.49 -6.61 6.56
C ALA A 189 -4.10 -5.30 7.10
N ALA A 190 -5.43 -5.19 7.09
CA ALA A 190 -6.13 -4.02 7.65
C ALA A 190 -5.81 -3.80 9.14
N LEU A 191 -5.69 -4.89 9.91
CA LEU A 191 -5.28 -4.84 11.31
C LEU A 191 -3.88 -4.24 11.49
N GLN A 192 -2.92 -4.52 10.59
CA GLN A 192 -1.58 -3.95 10.70
C GLN A 192 -1.62 -2.42 10.63
N GLY A 193 -2.33 -1.86 9.65
CA GLY A 193 -2.49 -0.41 9.50
C GLY A 193 -3.08 0.22 10.77
N VAL A 194 -4.18 -0.33 11.27
CA VAL A 194 -4.86 0.17 12.48
C VAL A 194 -3.94 0.11 13.70
N VAL A 195 -3.31 -1.04 13.95
CA VAL A 195 -2.42 -1.21 15.11
C VAL A 195 -1.23 -0.27 15.05
N LEU A 196 -0.63 -0.07 13.87
CA LEU A 196 0.48 0.86 13.70
C LEU A 196 0.07 2.32 13.90
N VAL A 197 -1.11 2.74 13.43
CA VAL A 197 -1.63 4.09 13.69
C VAL A 197 -1.90 4.31 15.19
N VAL A 198 -2.51 3.31 15.84
CA VAL A 198 -2.76 3.36 17.28
C VAL A 198 -1.44 3.40 18.06
N ALA A 199 -0.45 2.59 17.69
CA ALA A 199 0.87 2.59 18.32
C ALA A 199 1.61 3.92 18.09
N ALA A 200 1.56 4.46 16.87
CA ALA A 200 2.16 5.74 16.51
C ALA A 200 1.57 6.90 17.33
N SER A 201 0.29 6.84 17.67
CA SER A 201 -0.38 7.89 18.47
C SER A 201 0.10 8.00 19.91
N GLY A 202 0.72 6.96 20.45
CA GLY A 202 1.16 6.92 21.86
C GLY A 202 0.02 6.89 22.89
N VAL A 203 -1.26 6.90 22.48
CA VAL A 203 -2.40 6.95 23.41
C VAL A 203 -2.77 5.59 24.00
N ALA A 204 -2.38 4.50 23.34
CA ALA A 204 -2.78 3.16 23.73
C ALA A 204 -1.87 2.60 24.84
N PRO A 205 -2.45 2.17 25.98
CA PRO A 205 -1.68 1.41 26.95
C PRO A 205 -1.21 0.09 26.31
N PHE A 206 0.01 -0.32 26.63
CA PHE A 206 0.60 -1.57 26.13
C PHE A 206 0.72 -1.67 24.59
N ALA A 207 0.89 -0.54 23.88
CA ALA A 207 1.05 -0.52 22.43
C ALA A 207 2.11 -1.51 21.90
N GLY A 208 3.21 -1.74 22.64
CA GLY A 208 4.22 -2.75 22.26
C GLY A 208 3.66 -4.18 22.20
N ILE A 209 2.75 -4.55 23.11
CA ILE A 209 2.08 -5.86 23.09
C ILE A 209 1.16 -5.95 21.87
N LEU A 210 0.40 -4.89 21.57
CA LEU A 210 -0.47 -4.85 20.39
C LEU A 210 0.32 -5.03 19.10
N VAL A 211 1.46 -4.34 18.96
CA VAL A 211 2.35 -4.47 17.80
C VAL A 211 2.95 -5.89 17.71
N ALA A 212 3.33 -6.49 18.84
CA ALA A 212 3.83 -7.86 18.86
C ALA A 212 2.76 -8.88 18.43
N LEU A 213 1.52 -8.72 18.91
CA LEU A 213 0.38 -9.55 18.48
C LEU A 213 0.06 -9.35 17.01
N ALA A 214 0.12 -8.11 16.50
CA ALA A 214 -0.07 -7.82 15.09
C ALA A 214 1.00 -8.50 14.21
N LEU A 215 2.27 -8.45 14.62
CA LEU A 215 3.35 -9.16 13.94
C LEU A 215 3.15 -10.69 13.99
N ALA A 216 2.74 -11.25 15.13
CA ALA A 216 2.45 -12.68 15.24
C ALA A 216 1.30 -13.11 14.31
N ALA A 217 0.23 -12.31 14.23
CA ALA A 217 -0.88 -12.56 13.30
C ALA A 217 -0.43 -12.46 11.83
N LEU A 218 0.44 -11.51 11.51
CA LEU A 218 1.03 -11.36 10.17
C LEU A 218 1.87 -12.59 9.79
N LEU A 219 2.77 -13.01 10.68
CA LEU A 219 3.61 -14.20 10.48
C LEU A 219 2.76 -15.46 10.34
N TRP A 220 1.69 -15.60 11.12
CA TRP A 220 0.74 -16.70 11.00
C TRP A 220 0.06 -16.72 9.63
N SER A 221 -0.47 -15.57 9.19
CA SER A 221 -1.13 -15.44 7.89
C SER A 221 -0.18 -15.76 6.73
N PHE A 222 1.00 -15.16 6.72
CA PHE A 222 2.02 -15.41 5.69
C PHE A 222 2.51 -16.85 5.71
N GLY A 223 2.76 -17.41 6.90
CA GLY A 223 3.19 -18.80 7.04
C GLY A 223 2.13 -19.79 6.57
N HIS A 224 0.84 -19.47 6.72
CA HIS A 224 -0.25 -20.27 6.17
C HIS A 224 -0.26 -20.20 4.64
N ASP A 225 -0.13 -19.00 4.07
CA ASP A 225 -0.11 -18.77 2.62
C ASP A 225 1.08 -19.49 1.94
N VAL A 226 2.28 -19.37 2.50
CA VAL A 226 3.49 -20.06 1.98
C VAL A 226 3.35 -21.58 2.08
N ARG A 227 2.81 -22.11 3.18
CA ARG A 227 2.54 -23.55 3.34
C ARG A 227 1.54 -24.07 2.30
N TRP A 228 0.50 -23.29 2.02
CA TRP A 228 -0.48 -23.65 0.99
C TRP A 228 0.17 -23.70 -0.39
N LEU A 229 0.92 -22.66 -0.78
CA LEU A 229 1.63 -22.61 -2.06
C LEU A 229 2.62 -23.78 -2.21
N TRP A 230 3.33 -24.13 -1.13
CA TRP A 230 4.27 -25.24 -1.13
C TRP A 230 3.59 -26.59 -1.34
N ARG A 231 2.40 -26.81 -0.74
CA ARG A 231 1.61 -28.03 -0.95
C ARG A 231 1.01 -28.09 -2.36
N SER A 232 0.52 -26.97 -2.87
CA SER A 232 -0.03 -26.88 -4.23
C SER A 232 1.03 -27.16 -5.32
N ARG A 233 2.31 -26.85 -5.05
CA ARG A 233 3.42 -27.24 -5.93
C ARG A 233 3.52 -28.76 -6.14
N ALA A 234 3.30 -29.56 -5.09
CA ALA A 234 3.43 -31.02 -5.18
C ALA A 234 2.35 -31.64 -6.06
N ILE A 235 1.17 -31.02 -6.14
CA ILE A 235 0.02 -31.50 -6.94
C ILE A 235 0.22 -31.19 -8.44
N ALA A 236 0.82 -30.04 -8.77
CA ALA A 236 1.08 -29.65 -10.16
C ALA A 236 2.19 -30.47 -10.85
N GLN A 237 2.96 -31.26 -10.09
CA GLN A 237 4.07 -32.07 -10.62
C GLN A 237 3.71 -33.54 -10.84
N THR A 238 2.48 -33.99 -10.55
CA THR A 238 2.05 -35.34 -10.93
C THR A 238 1.90 -35.40 -12.45
N PRO A 239 2.75 -36.16 -13.18
CA PRO A 239 2.56 -36.34 -14.61
C PRO A 239 1.20 -37.01 -14.80
N VAL A 240 0.36 -36.45 -15.66
CA VAL A 240 -0.75 -37.21 -16.23
C VAL A 240 -0.09 -38.38 -16.93
N ALA A 241 -0.18 -39.57 -16.34
CA ALA A 241 0.16 -40.80 -17.03
C ALA A 241 -0.79 -40.86 -18.23
N GLU A 242 -0.30 -40.46 -19.41
CA GLU A 242 -0.95 -40.72 -20.68
C GLU A 242 -1.09 -42.23 -20.77
N GLY A 243 -2.28 -42.73 -20.41
CA GLY A 243 -2.67 -44.10 -20.62
C GLY A 243 -2.63 -44.36 -22.11
N CYS A 244 -1.55 -44.99 -22.56
CA CYS A 244 -1.47 -45.55 -23.90
C CYS A 244 -2.48 -46.70 -23.98
N SER A 245 -3.71 -46.41 -24.39
CA SER A 245 -4.66 -47.41 -24.86
C SER A 245 -4.21 -47.87 -26.24
N SER A 246 -3.41 -48.93 -26.28
CA SER A 246 -3.17 -49.68 -27.51
C SER A 246 -4.41 -50.51 -27.85
N VAL A 247 -4.87 -50.29 -29.09
CA VAL A 247 -5.87 -51.02 -29.89
C VAL A 247 -5.70 -52.54 -29.83
#